data_AF-A0A7J9Q355-F1
#
_entry.id   AF-A0A7J9Q355-F1
#
_cell.length_a   1.000
_cell.length_b   1.000
_cell.length_c   1.000
_cell.angle_alpha   90.00
_cell.angle_beta   90.00
_cell.angle_gamma   90.00
#
_symmetry.space_group_name_H-M   'P 1'
#
loop_
_entity.id
_entity.type
_entity.pdbx_description
1 polymer ?
#
loop_
_entity_poly.entity_id
_entity_poly.type
_entity_poly.pdbx_seq_one_letter_code
_entity_poly.pdbx_strand_id
1 'polypeptide(L)'
;MNLLIPFVYLYDHDDPLFKEFTYGDVGTRAKKLKNSLKKGDYIFFHTSIGSKKYITAYYVIDRVLDTIEAIKDKNIMAKYKNPHLERRPSKHERYGGDVLVFGDPITSRTLDRPLLFDKVLARKLSLDIKFPKGRTETQAIGSATRAWRELTENDVDVLLSAIKLSELEGQPIETILSTDEVTEIIEKDIENYIEKNPSLIGESLTLMKRQLDTPVGRIDLLFEDKKGNLIVAELKLNKIGREAVNQLRRYMNWVKKETKKEVTGIIICKGVMPAFEEDIKKLKDIGVFCYGWQLKVYLWGEII
;
A
#
# COMPACT_ATOMS: atom_id res chain seq x y z
N MET A 1 -5.68 -12.03 -23.14
CA MET A 1 -4.23 -11.78 -22.90
C MET A 1 -4.05 -11.58 -21.41
N ASN A 2 -3.26 -12.43 -20.76
CA ASN A 2 -2.99 -12.28 -19.33
C ASN A 2 -1.70 -11.48 -19.11
N LEU A 3 -1.63 -10.68 -18.05
CA LEU A 3 -0.50 -9.79 -17.80
C LEU A 3 0.06 -9.95 -16.38
N LEU A 4 1.37 -9.78 -16.27
CA LEU A 4 2.09 -9.56 -15.04
C LEU A 4 2.61 -8.12 -15.02
N ILE A 5 2.09 -7.32 -14.10
CA ILE A 5 2.35 -5.88 -14.01
C ILE A 5 3.10 -5.56 -12.71
N PRO A 6 4.31 -4.96 -12.78
CA PRO A 6 4.93 -4.37 -11.61
C PRO A 6 4.19 -3.08 -11.24
N PHE A 7 4.06 -2.81 -9.95
CA PHE A 7 3.57 -1.52 -9.47
C PHE A 7 4.43 -1.00 -8.31
N VAL A 8 4.36 0.31 -8.11
CA VAL A 8 4.99 1.04 -7.01
C VAL A 8 3.95 2.03 -6.52
N TYR A 9 3.66 2.05 -5.22
CA TYR A 9 2.83 3.11 -4.65
C TYR A 9 3.60 4.43 -4.72
N LEU A 10 3.05 5.38 -5.47
CA LEU A 10 3.57 6.74 -5.56
C LEU A 10 2.75 7.65 -4.65
N TYR A 11 3.44 8.59 -4.01
CA TYR A 11 2.90 9.56 -3.05
C TYR A 11 1.60 10.27 -3.46
N ASP A 12 1.39 10.51 -4.74
CA ASP A 12 0.27 11.27 -5.32
C ASP A 12 -0.55 10.45 -6.32
N HIS A 13 -0.31 9.14 -6.39
CA HIS A 13 -0.95 8.27 -7.39
C HIS A 13 -1.00 6.80 -6.90
N ASP A 14 -1.91 6.53 -5.98
CA ASP A 14 -2.23 5.16 -5.54
C ASP A 14 -2.99 4.45 -6.67
N ASP A 15 -2.24 3.79 -7.54
CA ASP A 15 -2.78 2.96 -8.62
C ASP A 15 -1.81 1.80 -8.89
N PRO A 16 -2.25 0.52 -8.91
CA PRO A 16 -3.64 0.03 -8.82
C PRO A 16 -4.33 0.26 -7.47
N LEU A 17 -5.64 0.54 -7.50
CA LEU A 17 -6.49 0.58 -6.30
C LEU A 17 -7.10 -0.79 -6.00
N PHE A 18 -6.45 -1.53 -5.13
CA PHE A 18 -6.84 -2.89 -4.77
C PHE A 18 -8.20 -2.98 -4.06
N LYS A 19 -8.60 -1.98 -3.25
CA LYS A 19 -9.89 -1.99 -2.53
C LYS A 19 -11.10 -2.00 -3.46
N GLU A 20 -10.95 -1.48 -4.68
CA GLU A 20 -12.03 -1.37 -5.66
C GLU A 20 -11.75 -2.14 -6.96
N PHE A 21 -10.64 -2.87 -7.01
CA PHE A 21 -10.17 -3.63 -8.16
C PHE A 21 -10.07 -2.79 -9.44
N THR A 22 -9.57 -1.57 -9.34
CA THR A 22 -9.35 -0.69 -10.50
C THR A 22 -7.86 -0.46 -10.74
N TYR A 23 -7.51 -0.26 -12.00
CA TYR A 23 -6.14 0.05 -12.44
C TYR A 23 -6.19 0.94 -13.68
N GLY A 24 -5.49 2.08 -13.65
CA GLY A 24 -5.37 3.00 -14.76
C GLY A 24 -3.98 2.98 -15.40
N ASP A 25 -3.91 3.36 -16.67
CA ASP A 25 -2.64 3.72 -17.29
C ASP A 25 -2.90 4.68 -18.46
N VAL A 26 -1.84 5.31 -18.97
CA VAL A 26 -1.90 6.28 -20.05
C VAL A 26 -1.00 5.88 -21.24
N GLY A 27 -1.17 6.56 -22.37
CA GLY A 27 -0.30 6.44 -23.55
C GLY A 27 -0.30 5.06 -24.19
N THR A 28 0.88 4.49 -24.40
CA THR A 28 1.06 3.21 -25.12
C THR A 28 0.54 2.03 -24.31
N ARG A 29 0.70 2.08 -22.98
CA ARG A 29 0.20 1.09 -22.04
C ARG A 29 -1.32 1.09 -22.01
N ALA A 30 -1.95 2.26 -21.95
CA ALA A 30 -3.39 2.40 -22.07
C ALA A 30 -3.94 1.75 -23.35
N LYS A 31 -3.32 2.04 -24.50
CA LYS A 31 -3.69 1.43 -25.78
C LYS A 31 -3.54 -0.09 -25.75
N LYS A 32 -2.48 -0.61 -25.12
CA LYS A 32 -2.27 -2.06 -24.95
C LYS A 32 -3.38 -2.68 -24.10
N LEU A 33 -3.73 -2.08 -22.95
CA LEU A 33 -4.81 -2.56 -22.10
C LEU A 33 -6.14 -2.60 -22.89
N LYS A 34 -6.51 -1.50 -23.53
CA LYS A 34 -7.78 -1.38 -24.26
C LYS A 34 -7.91 -2.36 -25.44
N ASN A 35 -6.83 -2.53 -26.21
CA ASN A 35 -6.90 -3.30 -27.45
C ASN A 35 -6.72 -4.81 -27.23
N SER A 36 -6.06 -5.20 -26.14
CA SER A 36 -5.62 -6.59 -25.96
C SER A 36 -6.29 -7.31 -24.79
N LEU A 37 -6.77 -6.60 -23.76
CA LEU A 37 -7.50 -7.22 -22.64
C LEU A 37 -8.97 -7.42 -22.98
N LYS A 38 -9.50 -8.57 -22.54
CA LYS A 38 -10.89 -8.98 -22.68
C LYS A 38 -11.44 -9.42 -21.33
N LYS A 39 -12.77 -9.43 -21.22
CA LYS A 39 -13.45 -9.97 -20.04
C LYS A 39 -13.00 -11.41 -19.78
N GLY A 40 -12.63 -11.72 -18.54
CA GLY A 40 -12.12 -13.00 -18.10
C GLY A 40 -10.59 -13.16 -18.15
N ASP A 41 -9.87 -12.24 -18.81
CA ASP A 41 -8.41 -12.20 -18.74
C ASP A 41 -7.95 -11.88 -17.30
N TYR A 42 -6.68 -12.17 -17.01
CA TYR A 42 -6.05 -11.91 -15.71
C TYR A 42 -4.98 -10.83 -15.80
N ILE A 43 -4.95 -9.94 -14.81
CA ILE A 43 -3.79 -9.12 -14.49
C ILE A 43 -3.30 -9.51 -13.10
N PHE A 44 -2.07 -10.00 -13.00
CA PHE A 44 -1.38 -10.22 -11.74
C PHE A 44 -0.48 -9.01 -11.43
N PHE A 45 -0.60 -8.49 -10.21
CA PHE A 45 0.20 -7.38 -9.73
C PHE A 45 1.30 -7.85 -8.81
N HIS A 46 2.50 -7.32 -9.01
CA HIS A 46 3.63 -7.69 -8.17
C HIS A 46 4.48 -6.48 -7.78
N THR A 47 5.08 -6.54 -6.60
CA THR A 47 5.99 -5.48 -6.12
C THR A 47 7.08 -6.06 -5.22
N SER A 48 7.97 -5.20 -4.73
CA SER A 48 8.92 -5.57 -3.67
C SER A 48 8.29 -5.31 -2.30
N ILE A 49 8.43 -6.27 -1.39
CA ILE A 49 8.16 -6.10 0.04
C ILE A 49 9.44 -6.52 0.77
N GLY A 50 10.03 -5.62 1.55
CA GLY A 50 11.38 -5.80 2.07
C GLY A 50 12.40 -6.12 0.96
N SER A 51 13.13 -7.22 1.14
CA SER A 51 14.18 -7.67 0.21
C SER A 51 13.71 -8.64 -0.88
N LYS A 52 12.42 -9.01 -0.90
CA LYS A 52 11.86 -10.06 -1.76
C LYS A 52 10.77 -9.50 -2.69
N LYS A 53 10.45 -10.26 -3.74
CA LYS A 53 9.37 -9.95 -4.69
C LYS A 53 8.14 -10.78 -4.37
N TYR A 54 6.96 -10.18 -4.51
CA TYR A 54 5.70 -10.83 -4.22
C TYR A 54 4.64 -10.47 -5.26
N ILE A 55 3.79 -11.44 -5.61
CA ILE A 55 2.49 -11.20 -6.23
C ILE A 55 1.53 -10.80 -5.11
N THR A 56 0.86 -9.66 -5.23
CA THR A 56 0.04 -9.09 -4.14
C THR A 56 -1.45 -9.11 -4.44
N ALA A 57 -1.83 -9.16 -5.71
CA ALA A 57 -3.21 -9.18 -6.14
C ALA A 57 -3.32 -9.75 -7.56
N TYR A 58 -4.52 -10.17 -7.93
CA TYR A 58 -4.87 -10.37 -9.32
C TYR A 58 -6.28 -9.86 -9.60
N TYR A 59 -6.47 -9.29 -10.79
CA TYR A 59 -7.77 -8.88 -11.29
C TYR A 59 -8.21 -9.84 -12.38
N VAL A 60 -9.43 -10.34 -12.26
CA VAL A 60 -10.14 -10.96 -13.39
C VAL A 60 -10.87 -9.84 -14.09
N ILE A 61 -10.53 -9.56 -15.34
CA ILE A 61 -11.02 -8.38 -16.04
C ILE A 61 -12.53 -8.51 -16.25
N ASP A 62 -13.30 -7.53 -15.78
CA ASP A 62 -14.71 -7.38 -16.13
C ASP A 62 -14.84 -6.51 -17.40
N ARG A 63 -14.17 -5.36 -17.41
CA ARG A 63 -14.17 -4.42 -18.54
C ARG A 63 -12.97 -3.49 -18.52
N VAL A 64 -12.67 -2.91 -19.68
CA VAL A 64 -11.71 -1.81 -19.85
C VAL A 64 -12.43 -0.67 -20.57
N LEU A 65 -12.40 0.53 -20.02
CA LEU A 65 -13.06 1.71 -20.57
C LEU A 65 -12.04 2.82 -20.81
N ASP A 66 -12.33 3.71 -21.77
CA ASP A 66 -11.64 5.00 -21.77
C ASP A 66 -12.05 5.75 -20.49
N THR A 67 -11.08 6.39 -19.84
CA THR A 67 -11.34 7.14 -18.61
C THR A 67 -12.39 8.25 -18.84
N ILE A 68 -12.42 8.84 -20.04
CA ILE A 68 -13.45 9.83 -20.44
C ILE A 68 -14.86 9.22 -20.48
N GLU A 69 -15.01 7.96 -20.89
CA GLU A 69 -16.30 7.27 -20.88
C GLU A 69 -16.71 6.95 -19.44
N ALA A 70 -15.76 6.48 -18.63
CA ALA A 70 -15.99 6.19 -17.21
C ALA A 70 -16.44 7.44 -16.43
N ILE A 71 -15.86 8.62 -16.69
CA ILE A 71 -16.23 9.89 -16.06
C ILE A 71 -17.68 10.31 -16.39
N LYS A 72 -18.19 9.97 -17.58
CA LYS A 72 -19.56 10.31 -17.99
C LYS A 72 -20.61 9.44 -17.29
N ASP A 73 -20.23 8.27 -16.79
CA ASP A 73 -21.13 7.38 -16.08
C ASP A 73 -21.25 7.76 -14.60
N LYS A 74 -22.44 8.21 -14.20
CA LYS A 74 -22.74 8.63 -12.83
C LYS A 74 -22.56 7.51 -11.81
N ASN A 75 -22.85 6.26 -12.19
CA ASN A 75 -22.72 5.11 -11.28
C ASN A 75 -21.25 4.79 -11.03
N ILE A 76 -20.42 4.89 -12.07
CA ILE A 76 -18.97 4.70 -11.93
C ILE A 76 -18.38 5.78 -11.03
N MET A 77 -18.71 7.05 -11.27
CA MET A 77 -18.21 8.17 -10.45
C MET A 77 -18.67 8.13 -8.98
N ALA A 78 -19.86 7.58 -8.73
CA ALA A 78 -20.36 7.38 -7.38
C ALA A 78 -19.62 6.24 -6.65
N LYS A 79 -19.35 5.14 -7.36
CA LYS A 79 -18.80 3.91 -6.77
C LYS A 79 -17.28 3.90 -6.65
N TYR A 80 -16.57 4.42 -7.64
CA TYR A 80 -15.12 4.30 -7.76
C TYR A 80 -14.41 5.63 -7.47
N LYS A 81 -13.21 5.54 -6.89
CA LYS A 81 -12.36 6.67 -6.49
C LYS A 81 -10.94 6.56 -7.05
N ASN A 82 -10.76 5.80 -8.14
CA ASN A 82 -9.48 5.73 -8.83
C ASN A 82 -8.95 7.14 -9.19
N PRO A 83 -7.66 7.45 -8.94
CA PRO A 83 -7.08 8.76 -9.26
C PRO A 83 -7.30 9.22 -10.71
N HIS A 84 -7.40 8.28 -11.66
CA HIS A 84 -7.69 8.57 -13.07
C HIS A 84 -9.08 9.19 -13.27
N LEU A 85 -10.06 8.92 -12.41
CA LEU A 85 -11.41 9.52 -12.47
C LEU A 85 -11.47 10.94 -11.90
N GLU A 86 -10.57 11.27 -10.97
CA GLU A 86 -10.55 12.58 -10.28
C GLU A 86 -9.65 13.60 -11.00
N ARG A 87 -8.74 13.13 -11.85
CA ARG A 87 -7.80 13.97 -12.57
C ARG A 87 -8.53 14.87 -13.58
N ARG A 88 -8.16 16.16 -13.62
CA ARG A 88 -8.59 17.04 -14.73
C ARG A 88 -7.82 16.63 -15.98
N PRO A 89 -8.51 16.28 -17.09
CA PRO A 89 -7.83 15.77 -18.27
C PRO A 89 -6.84 16.79 -18.83
N SER A 90 -5.57 16.40 -18.91
CA SER A 90 -4.51 17.16 -19.57
C SER A 90 -4.80 17.28 -21.08
N LYS A 91 -4.14 18.23 -21.77
CA LYS A 91 -4.35 18.43 -23.23
C LYS A 91 -4.10 17.17 -24.07
N HIS A 92 -3.27 16.23 -23.59
CA HIS A 92 -2.99 14.95 -24.25
C HIS A 92 -4.01 13.85 -23.91
N GLU A 93 -4.61 13.89 -22.71
CA GLU A 93 -5.68 12.97 -22.30
C GLU A 93 -7.00 13.22 -23.03
N ARG A 94 -7.24 14.45 -23.53
CA ARG A 94 -8.43 14.81 -24.33
C ARG A 94 -8.60 14.03 -25.65
N TYR A 95 -7.58 13.28 -26.09
CA TYR A 95 -7.57 12.56 -27.37
C TYR A 95 -7.37 11.03 -27.21
N GLY A 96 -7.94 10.41 -26.17
CA GLY A 96 -8.08 8.94 -26.09
C GLY A 96 -6.81 8.20 -25.69
N GLY A 97 -6.10 8.71 -24.67
CA GLY A 97 -4.84 8.15 -24.20
C GLY A 97 -4.86 7.66 -22.75
N ASP A 98 -6.01 7.61 -22.09
CA ASP A 98 -6.16 7.23 -20.68
C ASP A 98 -7.29 6.21 -20.56
N VAL A 99 -7.01 5.09 -19.91
CA VAL A 99 -7.95 3.97 -19.78
C VAL A 99 -8.00 3.51 -18.33
N LEU A 100 -9.17 3.01 -17.96
CA LEU A 100 -9.42 2.42 -16.66
C LEU A 100 -9.87 0.97 -16.82
N VAL A 101 -9.12 0.10 -16.17
CA VAL A 101 -9.41 -1.34 -16.06
C VAL A 101 -10.23 -1.56 -14.81
N PHE A 102 -11.28 -2.36 -14.93
CA PHE A 102 -12.11 -2.81 -13.81
C PHE A 102 -12.02 -4.33 -13.70
N GLY A 103 -11.57 -4.80 -12.54
CA GLY A 103 -11.68 -6.18 -12.14
C GLY A 103 -13.09 -6.53 -11.66
N ASP A 104 -13.50 -7.76 -11.89
CA ASP A 104 -14.72 -8.33 -11.32
C ASP A 104 -14.56 -8.44 -9.79
N PRO A 105 -15.43 -7.83 -8.98
CA PRO A 105 -15.27 -7.79 -7.52
C PRO A 105 -15.50 -9.13 -6.82
N ILE A 106 -16.08 -10.12 -7.50
CA ILE A 106 -16.33 -11.47 -6.97
C ILE A 106 -15.11 -12.36 -7.22
N THR A 107 -14.53 -12.28 -8.42
CA THR A 107 -13.46 -13.21 -8.83
C THR A 107 -12.05 -12.63 -8.71
N SER A 108 -11.91 -11.30 -8.69
CA SER A 108 -10.64 -10.63 -8.41
C SER A 108 -10.28 -10.74 -6.93
N ARG A 109 -8.99 -10.75 -6.61
CA ARG A 109 -8.53 -10.81 -5.22
C ARG A 109 -7.32 -9.93 -4.97
N THR A 110 -7.36 -9.25 -3.83
CA THR A 110 -6.15 -8.82 -3.13
C THR A 110 -5.75 -9.95 -2.21
N LEU A 111 -4.48 -10.37 -2.27
CA LEU A 111 -4.02 -11.50 -1.49
C LEU A 111 -3.74 -11.03 -0.06
N ASP A 112 -4.48 -11.55 0.90
CA ASP A 112 -4.20 -11.33 2.34
C ASP A 112 -2.77 -11.77 2.69
N ARG A 113 -2.30 -12.83 2.02
CA ARG A 113 -0.93 -13.31 2.06
C ARG A 113 -0.32 -13.22 0.66
N PRO A 114 0.51 -12.21 0.36
CA PRO A 114 1.18 -12.09 -0.92
C PRO A 114 1.97 -13.36 -1.26
N LEU A 115 1.82 -13.85 -2.49
CA LEU A 115 2.54 -15.04 -2.95
C LEU A 115 3.99 -14.67 -3.24
N LEU A 116 4.94 -15.36 -2.59
CA LEU A 116 6.37 -15.18 -2.86
C LEU A 116 6.68 -15.43 -4.33
N PHE A 117 7.23 -14.41 -5.00
CA PHE A 117 7.66 -14.50 -6.38
C PHE A 117 9.18 -14.66 -6.43
N ASP A 118 9.62 -15.88 -6.15
CA ASP A 118 11.02 -16.28 -6.11
C ASP A 118 11.46 -16.96 -7.43
N LYS A 119 12.71 -17.44 -7.44
CA LYS A 119 13.27 -18.18 -8.56
C LYS A 119 12.54 -19.50 -8.84
N VAL A 120 11.96 -20.15 -7.84
CA VAL A 120 11.24 -21.42 -7.99
C VAL A 120 9.95 -21.18 -8.76
N LEU A 121 9.15 -20.20 -8.34
CA LEU A 121 7.93 -19.80 -9.03
C LEU A 121 8.26 -19.27 -10.42
N ALA A 122 9.25 -18.37 -10.55
CA ALA A 122 9.64 -17.78 -11.82
C ALA A 122 10.03 -18.81 -12.90
N ARG A 123 10.63 -19.94 -12.49
CA ARG A 123 10.98 -21.04 -13.41
C ARG A 123 9.80 -21.89 -13.86
N LYS A 124 8.69 -21.89 -13.11
CA LYS A 124 7.45 -22.55 -13.51
C LYS A 124 6.64 -21.73 -14.51
N LEU A 125 6.94 -20.44 -14.63
CA LEU A 125 6.30 -19.52 -15.55
C LEU A 125 7.10 -19.41 -16.86
N SER A 126 6.40 -19.10 -17.94
CA SER A 126 6.93 -18.89 -19.29
C SER A 126 7.58 -17.51 -19.45
N LEU A 127 8.28 -17.03 -18.42
CA LEU A 127 8.90 -15.71 -18.36
C LEU A 127 10.39 -15.69 -18.75
N ASP A 128 11.02 -16.84 -18.93
CA ASP A 128 12.42 -16.98 -19.34
C ASP A 128 13.42 -16.10 -18.55
N ILE A 129 13.18 -15.96 -17.24
CA ILE A 129 14.01 -15.11 -16.37
C ILE A 129 15.37 -15.76 -16.16
N LYS A 130 16.44 -15.04 -16.51
CA LYS A 130 17.83 -15.47 -16.29
C LYS A 130 18.31 -15.09 -14.89
N PHE A 131 18.99 -16.02 -14.22
CA PHE A 131 19.56 -15.83 -12.88
C PHE A 131 21.10 -15.96 -12.91
N PRO A 132 21.84 -14.92 -13.33
CA PRO A 132 23.30 -14.95 -13.41
C PRO A 132 23.96 -14.93 -12.03
N LYS A 133 25.18 -15.46 -11.93
CA LYS A 133 26.02 -15.37 -10.72
C LYS A 133 26.32 -13.90 -10.41
N GLY A 134 26.28 -13.52 -9.13
CA GLY A 134 26.57 -12.16 -8.68
C GLY A 134 25.36 -11.21 -8.63
N ARG A 135 24.15 -11.69 -8.98
CA ARG A 135 22.90 -10.93 -8.84
C ARG A 135 21.96 -11.65 -7.89
N THR A 136 21.28 -10.90 -7.02
CA THR A 136 20.25 -11.51 -6.16
C THR A 136 19.03 -11.91 -6.99
N GLU A 137 18.25 -12.88 -6.51
CA GLU A 137 17.04 -13.34 -7.20
C GLU A 137 16.05 -12.18 -7.40
N THR A 138 15.85 -11.37 -6.36
CA THR A 138 15.04 -10.14 -6.40
C THR A 138 15.49 -9.17 -7.49
N GLN A 139 16.80 -8.97 -7.67
CA GLN A 139 17.34 -8.10 -8.71
C GLN A 139 17.12 -8.69 -10.12
N ALA A 140 17.29 -10.00 -10.27
CA ALA A 140 17.06 -10.69 -11.55
C ALA A 140 15.59 -10.60 -11.97
N ILE A 141 14.67 -10.94 -11.06
CA ILE A 141 13.22 -10.87 -11.30
C ILE A 141 12.81 -9.42 -11.54
N GLY A 142 13.19 -8.49 -10.66
CA GLY A 142 12.84 -7.09 -10.80
C GLY A 142 13.38 -6.44 -12.09
N SER A 143 14.54 -6.88 -12.58
CA SER A 143 15.07 -6.43 -13.88
C SER A 143 14.26 -7.02 -15.05
N ALA A 144 13.89 -8.30 -14.97
CA ALA A 144 13.21 -9.02 -16.05
C ALA A 144 11.70 -8.71 -16.14
N THR A 145 11.11 -8.19 -15.06
CA THR A 145 9.69 -7.85 -14.98
C THR A 145 9.46 -6.36 -14.73
N ARG A 146 10.46 -5.51 -15.00
CA ARG A 146 10.31 -4.03 -14.95
C ARG A 146 9.31 -3.52 -15.98
N ALA A 147 9.27 -4.16 -17.14
CA ALA A 147 8.21 -3.98 -18.13
C ALA A 147 7.13 -5.06 -17.92
N TRP A 148 5.90 -4.75 -18.34
CA TRP A 148 4.81 -5.72 -18.30
C TRP A 148 5.19 -6.98 -19.05
N ARG A 149 4.86 -8.14 -18.48
CA ARG A 149 5.06 -9.43 -19.12
C ARG A 149 3.71 -10.03 -19.47
N GLU A 150 3.62 -10.67 -20.62
CA GLU A 150 2.46 -11.48 -20.97
C GLU A 150 2.58 -12.84 -20.29
N LEU A 151 1.43 -13.35 -19.85
CA LEU A 151 1.29 -14.66 -19.23
C LEU A 151 0.43 -15.53 -20.16
N THR A 152 0.85 -16.77 -20.33
CA THR A 152 0.04 -17.80 -20.99
C THR A 152 -1.07 -18.29 -20.05
N GLU A 153 -2.07 -18.99 -20.58
CA GLU A 153 -3.11 -19.62 -19.75
C GLU A 153 -2.51 -20.59 -18.72
N ASN A 154 -1.48 -21.35 -19.12
CA ASN A 154 -0.76 -22.23 -18.19
C ASN A 154 -0.06 -21.46 -17.07
N ASP A 155 0.49 -20.27 -17.36
CA ASP A 155 1.10 -19.43 -16.31
C ASP A 155 0.05 -18.94 -15.31
N VAL A 156 -1.15 -18.59 -15.79
CA VAL A 156 -2.29 -18.22 -14.93
C VAL A 156 -2.67 -19.39 -14.03
N ASP A 157 -2.81 -20.60 -14.57
CA ASP A 157 -3.14 -21.80 -13.80
C ASP A 157 -2.08 -22.11 -12.74
N VAL A 158 -0.80 -21.97 -13.08
CA VAL A 158 0.32 -22.13 -12.13
C VAL A 158 0.24 -21.10 -11.01
N LEU A 159 -0.03 -19.84 -11.33
CA LEU A 159 -0.15 -18.76 -10.33
C LEU A 159 -1.36 -18.97 -9.42
N LEU A 160 -2.54 -19.25 -9.98
CA LEU A 160 -3.75 -19.50 -9.20
C LEU A 160 -3.61 -20.74 -8.30
N SER A 161 -2.98 -21.80 -8.82
CA SER A 161 -2.69 -23.00 -8.03
C SER A 161 -1.70 -22.71 -6.90
N ALA A 162 -0.65 -21.92 -7.16
CA ALA A 162 0.32 -21.51 -6.15
C ALA A 162 -0.31 -20.62 -5.07
N ILE A 163 -1.20 -19.69 -5.45
CA ILE A 163 -1.98 -18.86 -4.52
C ILE A 163 -2.86 -19.76 -3.65
N LYS A 164 -3.64 -20.66 -4.28
CA LYS A 164 -4.54 -21.57 -3.56
C LYS A 164 -3.78 -22.50 -2.61
N LEU A 165 -2.63 -23.03 -3.03
CA LEU A 165 -1.76 -23.84 -2.16
C LEU A 165 -1.24 -23.01 -0.99
N SER A 166 -0.75 -21.80 -1.23
CA SER A 166 -0.31 -20.87 -0.17
C SER A 166 -1.43 -20.54 0.84
N GLU A 167 -2.67 -20.41 0.35
CA GLU A 167 -3.86 -20.20 1.19
C GLU A 167 -4.25 -21.47 1.99
N LEU A 168 -4.25 -22.64 1.35
CA LEU A 168 -4.65 -23.93 1.94
C LEU A 168 -3.61 -24.50 2.91
N GLU A 169 -2.34 -24.35 2.59
CA GLU A 169 -1.24 -24.78 3.45
C GLU A 169 -1.20 -23.98 4.75
N GLY A 170 -1.96 -22.88 4.83
CA GLY A 170 -2.17 -22.10 6.06
C GLY A 170 -0.87 -22.01 6.85
N GLN A 171 0.22 -21.57 6.20
CA GLN A 171 1.56 -22.07 6.53
C GLN A 171 1.81 -22.21 8.05
N PRO A 172 2.37 -23.36 8.50
CA PRO A 172 3.07 -23.37 9.78
C PRO A 172 4.14 -22.28 9.72
N ILE A 173 4.40 -21.68 10.88
CA ILE A 173 5.32 -20.56 11.12
C ILE A 173 6.76 -20.98 10.72
N GLU A 174 7.07 -21.06 9.43
CA GLU A 174 8.42 -21.31 8.89
C GLU A 174 8.76 -20.37 7.71
N THR A 175 7.96 -19.33 7.49
CA THR A 175 8.51 -18.14 6.83
C THR A 175 9.40 -17.44 7.85
N ILE A 176 10.72 -17.63 7.74
CA ILE A 176 11.68 -16.79 8.48
C ILE A 176 11.59 -15.40 7.86
N LEU A 177 10.76 -14.55 8.47
CA LEU A 177 10.77 -13.12 8.26
C LEU A 177 12.05 -12.56 8.88
N SER A 178 12.70 -11.62 8.21
CA SER A 178 13.73 -10.83 8.88
C SER A 178 13.10 -10.03 10.02
N THR A 179 13.92 -9.63 10.99
CA THR A 179 13.49 -8.69 12.04
C THR A 179 12.87 -7.44 11.43
N ASP A 180 13.39 -6.96 10.30
CA ASP A 180 12.87 -5.78 9.60
C ASP A 180 11.49 -6.04 9.00
N GLU A 181 11.26 -7.20 8.37
CA GLU A 181 9.95 -7.58 7.81
C GLU A 181 8.88 -7.69 8.92
N VAL A 182 9.24 -8.28 10.07
CA VAL A 182 8.33 -8.33 11.24
C VAL A 182 8.02 -6.93 11.76
N THR A 183 9.04 -6.08 11.82
CA THR A 183 8.94 -4.69 12.28
C THR A 183 7.99 -3.90 11.36
N GLU A 184 8.17 -3.97 10.03
CA GLU A 184 7.30 -3.30 9.06
C GLU A 184 5.84 -3.75 9.16
N ILE A 185 5.59 -5.05 9.35
CA ILE A 185 4.23 -5.59 9.51
C ILE A 185 3.58 -5.02 10.76
N ILE A 186 4.28 -5.07 11.90
CA ILE A 186 3.76 -4.54 13.17
C ILE A 186 3.50 -3.04 13.07
N GLU A 187 4.42 -2.29 12.46
CA GLU A 187 4.28 -0.85 12.26
C GLU A 187 3.03 -0.52 11.44
N LYS A 188 2.88 -1.19 10.29
CA LYS A 188 1.71 -1.04 9.43
C LYS A 188 0.41 -1.40 10.14
N ASP A 189 0.40 -2.44 10.97
CA ASP A 189 -0.79 -2.86 11.71
C ASP A 189 -1.19 -1.87 12.79
N ILE A 190 -0.22 -1.32 13.53
CA ILE A 190 -0.50 -0.26 14.51
C ILE A 190 -0.99 0.99 13.79
N GLU A 191 -0.34 1.39 12.69
CA GLU A 191 -0.77 2.53 11.87
C GLU A 191 -2.21 2.34 11.35
N ASN A 192 -2.53 1.17 10.79
CA ASN A 192 -3.89 0.81 10.35
C ASN A 192 -4.91 0.94 11.50
N TYR A 193 -4.50 0.54 12.71
CA TYR A 193 -5.38 0.56 13.87
C TYR A 193 -5.65 2.00 14.35
N ILE A 194 -4.63 2.85 14.37
CA ILE A 194 -4.76 4.27 14.72
C ILE A 194 -5.56 5.02 13.65
N GLU A 195 -5.33 4.74 12.36
CA GLU A 195 -6.11 5.27 11.25
C GLU A 195 -7.62 5.04 11.44
N LYS A 196 -8.00 3.81 11.80
CA LYS A 196 -9.40 3.42 12.00
C LYS A 196 -9.98 3.90 13.33
N ASN A 197 -9.13 4.21 14.31
CA ASN A 197 -9.53 4.59 15.66
C ASN A 197 -8.81 5.88 16.11
N PRO A 198 -8.99 7.01 15.40
CA PRO A 198 -8.26 8.25 15.69
C PRO A 198 -8.54 8.80 17.10
N SER A 199 -9.69 8.43 17.70
CA SER A 199 -10.05 8.72 19.09
C SER A 199 -9.03 8.24 20.12
N LEU A 200 -8.18 7.27 19.79
CA LEU A 200 -7.13 6.76 20.68
C LEU A 200 -6.03 7.79 20.96
N ILE A 201 -5.83 8.74 20.05
CA ILE A 201 -4.74 9.72 20.11
C ILE A 201 -5.24 11.16 20.16
N GLY A 202 -6.55 11.39 19.98
CA GLY A 202 -7.16 12.70 20.16
C GLY A 202 -8.64 12.72 19.81
N GLU A 203 -9.38 13.66 20.39
CA GLU A 203 -10.80 13.79 20.11
C GLU A 203 -11.06 14.39 18.73
N SER A 204 -12.01 13.79 18.01
CA SER A 204 -12.54 14.35 16.75
C SER A 204 -11.50 14.61 15.67
N LEU A 205 -10.46 13.77 15.60
CA LEU A 205 -9.46 13.82 14.53
C LEU A 205 -10.00 13.14 13.27
N THR A 206 -9.82 13.80 12.12
CA THR A 206 -10.13 13.25 10.80
C THR A 206 -8.83 12.95 10.08
N LEU A 207 -8.66 11.73 9.56
CA LEU A 207 -7.48 11.39 8.76
C LEU A 207 -7.50 12.20 7.47
N MET A 208 -6.43 12.95 7.22
CA MET A 208 -6.25 13.69 5.97
C MET A 208 -5.43 12.89 4.98
N LYS A 209 -4.28 12.39 5.43
CA LYS A 209 -3.36 11.61 4.60
C LYS A 209 -2.62 10.57 5.44
N ARG A 210 -2.22 9.50 4.79
CA ARG A 210 -1.45 8.40 5.35
C ARG A 210 -0.19 8.20 4.51
N GLN A 211 0.92 7.84 5.16
CA GLN A 211 2.21 7.58 4.52
C GLN A 211 2.61 8.71 3.55
N LEU A 212 2.49 9.94 4.03
CA LEU A 212 2.71 11.17 3.28
C LEU A 212 4.21 11.40 3.04
N ASP A 213 4.72 11.02 1.88
CA ASP A 213 6.07 11.35 1.43
C ASP A 213 6.30 12.87 1.27
N THR A 214 7.38 13.39 1.86
CA THR A 214 7.75 14.80 1.76
C THR A 214 9.24 14.94 1.45
N PRO A 215 9.71 16.14 1.03
CA PRO A 215 11.15 16.38 0.86
C PRO A 215 11.98 16.19 2.14
N VAL A 216 11.33 16.19 3.32
CA VAL A 216 11.99 15.99 4.61
C VAL A 216 11.80 14.57 5.17
N GLY A 217 11.18 13.66 4.42
CA GLY A 217 10.91 12.27 4.79
C GLY A 217 9.42 11.93 4.77
N ARG A 218 9.08 10.69 5.09
CA ARG A 218 7.70 10.21 5.10
C ARG A 218 7.06 10.44 6.47
N ILE A 219 5.88 11.06 6.46
CA ILE A 219 5.02 11.23 7.62
C ILE A 219 4.03 10.07 7.66
N ASP A 220 3.96 9.35 8.77
CA ASP A 220 3.11 8.16 8.88
C ASP A 220 1.63 8.50 8.78
N LEU A 221 1.15 9.47 9.58
CA LEU A 221 -0.24 9.90 9.58
C LEU A 221 -0.35 11.42 9.72
N LEU A 222 -1.23 12.03 8.94
CA LEU A 222 -1.62 13.43 9.04
C LEU A 222 -3.12 13.52 9.31
N PHE A 223 -3.49 14.16 10.41
CA PHE A 223 -4.87 14.40 10.81
C PHE A 223 -5.21 15.89 10.81
N GLU A 224 -6.51 16.18 10.81
CA GLU A 224 -7.08 17.50 11.05
C GLU A 224 -8.08 17.44 12.21
N ASP A 225 -8.01 18.40 13.13
CA ASP A 225 -9.01 18.55 14.21
C ASP A 225 -10.23 19.39 13.78
N LYS A 226 -11.24 19.44 14.64
CA LYS A 226 -12.46 20.26 14.43
C LYS A 226 -12.19 21.77 14.26
N LYS A 227 -11.05 22.27 14.71
CA LYS A 227 -10.67 23.69 14.61
C LYS A 227 -9.86 23.96 13.34
N GLY A 228 -9.59 22.94 12.53
CA GLY A 228 -8.80 23.01 11.32
C GLY A 228 -7.28 23.01 11.56
N ASN A 229 -6.82 22.68 12.77
CA ASN A 229 -5.40 22.48 13.05
C ASN A 229 -4.96 21.11 12.54
N LEU A 230 -3.69 21.01 12.15
CA LEU A 230 -3.11 19.76 11.67
C LEU A 230 -2.33 19.05 12.77
N ILE A 231 -2.41 17.72 12.77
CA ILE A 231 -1.69 16.87 13.70
C ILE A 231 -0.83 15.91 12.88
N VAL A 232 0.48 16.01 13.05
CA VAL A 232 1.43 15.07 12.47
C VAL A 232 1.66 13.95 13.48
N ALA A 233 1.35 12.72 13.12
CA ALA A 233 1.58 11.57 13.98
C ALA A 233 2.68 10.67 13.39
N GLU A 234 3.65 10.33 14.21
CA GLU A 234 4.79 9.47 13.90
C GLU A 234 4.74 8.21 14.79
N LEU A 235 4.93 7.05 14.18
CA LEU A 235 4.99 5.76 14.84
C LEU A 235 6.46 5.34 15.06
N LYS A 236 6.73 4.76 16.23
CA LYS A 236 8.04 4.18 16.57
C LYS A 236 7.87 2.86 17.31
N LEU A 237 8.42 1.79 16.75
CA LEU A 237 8.33 0.47 17.38
C LEU A 237 9.20 0.29 18.63
N ASN A 238 10.18 1.17 18.78
CA ASN A 238 11.13 1.18 19.88
C ASN A 238 10.85 2.29 20.88
N LYS A 239 11.57 2.25 22.01
CA LYS A 239 11.58 3.40 22.92
C LYS A 239 12.19 4.61 22.23
N ILE A 240 11.61 5.78 22.44
CA ILE A 240 12.04 7.02 21.79
C ILE A 240 12.99 7.83 22.65
N GLY A 241 13.86 8.58 21.97
CA GLY A 241 14.66 9.65 22.53
C GLY A 241 14.51 10.94 21.72
N ARG A 242 15.50 11.84 21.81
CA ARG A 242 15.45 13.14 21.13
C ARG A 242 15.38 13.04 19.60
N GLU A 243 15.89 11.96 19.00
CA GLU A 243 15.83 11.75 17.55
C GLU A 243 14.39 11.73 17.01
N ALA A 244 13.49 10.98 17.65
CA ALA A 244 12.09 10.91 17.23
C ALA A 244 11.42 12.29 17.32
N VAL A 245 11.72 13.06 18.37
CA VAL A 245 11.22 14.43 18.55
C VAL A 245 11.76 15.36 17.46
N ASN A 246 13.05 15.27 17.14
CA ASN A 246 13.68 16.08 16.10
C ASN A 246 13.13 15.75 14.71
N GLN A 247 12.92 14.46 14.43
CA GLN A 247 12.29 13.99 13.20
C GLN A 247 10.87 14.57 13.08
N LEU A 248 10.04 14.42 14.12
CA LEU A 248 8.68 14.94 14.14
C LEU A 248 8.65 16.47 13.97
N ARG A 249 9.56 17.20 14.61
CA ARG A 249 9.67 18.66 14.41
C ARG A 249 9.99 19.05 12.98
N ARG A 250 10.83 18.30 12.28
CA ARG A 250 11.10 18.54 10.84
C ARG A 250 9.83 18.41 10.02
N TYR A 251 9.01 17.40 10.31
CA TYR A 251 7.73 17.20 9.67
C TYR A 251 6.73 18.30 9.99
N MET A 252 6.55 18.64 11.27
CA MET A 252 5.66 19.72 11.70
C MET A 252 6.01 21.05 11.04
N ASN A 253 7.31 21.39 10.98
CA ASN A 253 7.78 22.62 10.34
C ASN A 253 7.49 22.65 8.83
N TRP A 254 7.68 21.51 8.15
CA TRP A 254 7.36 21.39 6.73
C TRP A 254 5.85 21.55 6.47
N VAL A 255 5.01 20.82 7.23
CA VAL A 255 3.54 20.91 7.11
C VAL A 255 3.06 22.33 7.40
N LYS A 256 3.58 22.97 8.45
CA LYS A 256 3.23 24.35 8.81
C LYS A 256 3.60 25.34 7.70
N LYS A 257 4.77 25.16 7.08
CA LYS A 257 5.22 26.01 5.97
C LYS A 257 4.33 25.87 4.73
N GLU A 258 3.95 24.65 4.40
CA GLU A 258 3.16 24.31 3.21
C GLU A 258 1.70 24.73 3.34
N THR A 259 1.10 24.50 4.51
CA THR A 259 -0.34 24.68 4.72
C THR A 259 -0.71 26.02 5.35
N LYS A 260 0.26 26.72 5.98
CA LYS A 260 0.05 27.91 6.81
C LYS A 260 -0.93 27.71 7.98
N LYS A 261 -1.22 26.45 8.34
CA LYS A 261 -2.05 26.08 9.50
C LYS A 261 -1.19 25.89 10.75
N GLU A 262 -1.82 25.96 11.92
CA GLU A 262 -1.17 25.51 13.15
C GLU A 262 -1.02 23.99 13.14
N VAL A 263 0.14 23.53 13.64
CA VAL A 263 0.54 22.12 13.58
C VAL A 263 1.01 21.68 14.96
N THR A 264 0.45 20.57 15.43
CA THR A 264 0.92 19.85 16.61
C THR A 264 1.44 18.47 16.22
N GLY A 265 2.23 17.87 17.10
CA GLY A 265 2.84 16.57 16.89
C GLY A 265 2.30 15.50 17.82
N ILE A 266 2.26 14.27 17.36
CA ILE A 266 2.02 13.08 18.16
C ILE A 266 3.11 12.06 17.86
N ILE A 267 3.69 11.46 18.90
CA ILE A 267 4.53 10.27 18.76
C ILE A 267 3.81 9.10 19.40
N ILE A 268 3.59 8.03 18.65
CA ILE A 268 3.04 6.76 19.12
C ILE A 268 4.21 5.79 19.24
N CYS A 269 4.48 5.27 20.43
CA CYS A 269 5.68 4.45 20.64
C CYS A 269 5.53 3.35 21.68
N LYS A 270 6.55 2.49 21.80
CA LYS A 270 6.64 1.50 22.89
C LYS A 270 6.91 2.15 24.26
N GLY A 271 7.45 3.36 24.28
CA GLY A 271 7.78 4.10 25.50
C GLY A 271 8.89 5.13 25.28
N VAL A 272 9.27 5.82 26.34
CA VAL A 272 10.38 6.78 26.32
C VAL A 272 11.62 6.15 26.97
N MET A 273 12.82 6.45 26.46
CA MET A 273 14.06 6.02 27.12
C MET A 273 14.24 6.82 28.42
N PRO A 274 14.66 6.20 29.55
CA PRO A 274 14.74 6.87 30.86
C PRO A 274 15.52 8.18 30.86
N ALA A 275 16.62 8.24 30.09
CA ALA A 275 17.48 9.42 29.98
C ALA A 275 16.79 10.66 29.36
N PHE A 276 15.64 10.49 28.69
CA PHE A 276 14.94 11.56 27.98
C PHE A 276 13.52 11.83 28.52
N GLU A 277 13.09 11.15 29.58
CA GLU A 277 11.72 11.31 30.12
C GLU A 277 11.43 12.75 30.54
N GLU A 278 12.34 13.38 31.29
CA GLU A 278 12.14 14.74 31.78
C GLU A 278 12.16 15.79 30.65
N ASP A 279 12.89 15.53 29.57
CA ASP A 279 12.89 16.40 28.40
C ASP A 279 11.59 16.26 27.60
N ILE A 280 11.12 15.03 27.43
CA ILE A 280 9.91 14.73 26.66
C ILE A 280 8.65 15.18 27.40
N LYS A 281 8.60 15.06 28.74
CA LYS A 281 7.50 15.59 29.57
C LYS A 281 7.32 17.10 29.46
N LYS A 282 8.39 17.85 29.12
CA LYS A 282 8.35 19.32 28.98
C LYS A 282 7.85 19.80 27.62
N LEU A 283 7.65 18.90 26.65
CA LEU A 283 7.11 19.25 25.35
C LEU A 283 5.66 19.72 25.50
N LYS A 284 5.30 20.81 24.83
CA LYS A 284 3.95 21.40 24.89
C LYS A 284 3.15 21.19 23.60
N ASP A 285 3.87 21.10 22.49
CA ASP A 285 3.39 20.99 21.11
C ASP A 285 3.41 19.56 20.58
N ILE A 286 3.97 18.62 21.35
CA ILE A 286 4.10 17.20 20.99
C ILE A 286 3.51 16.34 22.11
N GLY A 287 2.47 15.57 21.78
CA GLY A 287 1.93 14.51 22.63
C GLY A 287 2.69 13.20 22.42
N VAL A 288 2.90 12.42 23.49
CA VAL A 288 3.51 11.09 23.39
C VAL A 288 2.54 10.06 23.94
N PHE A 289 2.17 9.10 23.09
CA PHE A 289 1.26 8.00 23.40
C PHE A 289 2.04 6.70 23.37
N CYS A 290 1.79 5.84 24.36
CA CYS A 290 2.40 4.53 24.43
C CYS A 290 1.39 3.46 24.04
N TYR A 291 1.76 2.54 23.16
CA TYR A 291 0.93 1.37 22.84
C TYR A 291 1.44 0.12 23.57
N GLY A 292 0.56 -0.87 23.72
CA GLY A 292 0.87 -2.15 24.35
C GLY A 292 -0.07 -3.24 23.88
N TRP A 293 0.23 -4.48 24.26
CA TRP A 293 -0.54 -5.67 23.86
C TRP A 293 -1.24 -6.26 25.07
N GLN A 294 -2.54 -6.55 24.94
CA GLN A 294 -3.28 -7.30 25.94
C GLN A 294 -3.75 -8.63 25.35
N LEU A 295 -3.07 -9.72 25.69
CA LEU A 295 -3.54 -11.07 25.40
C LEU A 295 -4.60 -11.45 26.45
N LYS A 296 -5.80 -11.81 25.98
CA LYS A 296 -6.84 -12.42 26.82
C LYS A 296 -7.19 -13.79 26.24
N VAL A 297 -7.23 -14.80 27.09
CA VAL A 297 -7.73 -16.13 26.77
C VAL A 297 -9.00 -16.31 27.60
N TYR A 298 -10.09 -16.66 26.95
CA TYR A 298 -11.39 -16.88 27.58
C TYR A 298 -12.00 -18.17 27.06
N LEU A 299 -12.87 -18.77 27.87
CA LEU A 299 -13.59 -19.97 27.45
C LEU A 299 -14.60 -19.59 26.38
N TRP A 300 -14.72 -20.42 25.34
CA TRP A 300 -15.75 -20.23 24.32
C TRP A 300 -17.14 -20.33 24.97
N GLY A 301 -17.85 -19.19 25.06
CA GLY A 301 -19.18 -19.09 25.69
C GLY A 301 -19.32 -18.01 26.77
N GLU A 302 -18.23 -17.36 27.20
CA GLU A 302 -18.26 -16.33 28.26
C GLU A 302 -18.33 -14.88 27.74
N ILE A 303 -18.60 -14.67 26.46
CA ILE A 303 -18.80 -13.32 25.90
C ILE A 303 -20.30 -13.10 25.64
N ILE A 304 -20.91 -12.27 26.49
CA ILE A 304 -22.09 -11.44 26.18
C ILE A 304 -21.58 -10.05 25.81
#